data_AF-A0A0E0S685-F1
#
_entry.id   AF-A0A0E0S685-F1
#
_cell.length_a   1.000
_cell.length_b   1.000
_cell.length_c   1.000
_cell.angle_alpha   90.00
_cell.angle_beta   90.00
_cell.angle_gamma   90.00
#
_symmetry.space_group_name_H-M   'P 1'
#
loop_
_entity.id
_entity.type
_entity.pdbx_description
1 polymer ?
#
loop_
_entity_poly.entity_id
_entity_poly.type
_entity_poly.pdbx_seq_one_letter_code
_entity_poly.pdbx_strand_id
1 'polypeptide(L)'
;MGGKAFSRSDPPLETPRMPKEVYLEVKNKVVRALTPAFGWIDSPLDGPGKKDFGDIDIIVSGLNGGDMRKESVLALVNQLLEAEAQITEPGSAVSAHFAIPWPKDLPQPDIHDPLQDDASNALKSSATPLGAIASAGTSSDDSSRPQSRAQETFESNAEPLTLKQLRDKEKELPQHVVASQNELAMDFMANSPGSQLGTPSPHGTFSPSPDSGTNKRSSWSIKGKKLSIPHSRKFSSFANLVSKIGQSGWNSADSSDDEGKKKKGTSSTSDLITDRKSGFFIQVDVHYCATVKQAKYLRFHQAHGDMWQLLGSVIRPFGLTVDNVGLWIRIPEVELVDKKRAKILLTSVPNQILDFIGVSPTEYWRPFADVETMFRYISKCHMFYVPSDYSADNELASTKSNDRQRLAKRPVYGQWIHEFKPLCRSQGLFSKALTTREDVRNKAFETFKIETEFHQRLREFLFEKQKNEIIKEIRNIFPTPAQPTNKKAVQMRTLHIKAMKEIIIERVKASHYNIVAPKGLRLPNGLFNMDRVRAFARTIANDVVAAVERRNNPRARGGPVPQARPGRDARAITPEIPLPRGGPVIRGRPPGGA
;
A
#
# COMPACT_ATOMS: atom_id res chain seq x y z
N MET A 1 11.29 -13.98 3.78
CA MET A 1 12.74 -13.97 4.09
C MET A 1 13.07 -12.66 4.81
N GLY A 2 12.78 -12.61 6.11
CA GLY A 2 13.18 -11.56 7.05
C GLY A 2 14.41 -11.99 7.86
N GLY A 3 14.81 -11.23 8.90
CA GLY A 3 15.91 -11.64 9.79
C GLY A 3 17.33 -11.35 9.29
N LYS A 4 17.54 -10.31 8.46
CA LYS A 4 18.88 -9.97 7.93
C LYS A 4 19.30 -8.53 8.20
N ALA A 5 18.64 -7.85 9.15
CA ALA A 5 18.90 -6.43 9.41
C ALA A 5 20.35 -6.18 9.85
N PHE A 6 20.92 -7.11 10.62
CA PHE A 6 22.24 -7.03 11.23
C PHE A 6 23.36 -7.75 10.46
N SER A 7 23.06 -8.39 9.32
CA SER A 7 24.09 -9.13 8.56
C SER A 7 25.18 -8.23 7.95
N ARG A 8 24.99 -6.91 7.99
CA ARG A 8 25.92 -5.89 7.49
C ARG A 8 26.29 -4.88 8.59
N SER A 9 26.03 -5.19 9.86
CA SER A 9 26.58 -4.40 10.97
C SER A 9 28.09 -4.60 11.06
N ASP A 10 28.74 -3.74 11.84
CA ASP A 10 30.17 -3.85 12.14
C ASP A 10 30.35 -3.85 13.68
N PRO A 11 30.69 -5.00 14.30
CA PRO A 11 30.82 -6.32 13.68
C PRO A 11 29.46 -6.88 13.19
N PRO A 12 29.43 -7.79 12.20
CA PRO A 12 28.20 -8.48 11.79
C PRO A 12 27.64 -9.31 12.94
N LEU A 13 26.32 -9.25 13.15
CA LEU A 13 25.65 -10.14 14.12
C LEU A 13 24.96 -11.28 13.39
N GLU A 14 25.16 -12.50 13.89
CA GLU A 14 24.54 -13.69 13.37
C GLU A 14 23.11 -13.83 13.90
N THR A 15 22.14 -13.83 12.98
CA THR A 15 20.71 -13.93 13.27
C THR A 15 20.12 -15.14 12.52
N PRO A 16 20.41 -16.37 12.98
CA PRO A 16 19.97 -17.59 12.31
C PRO A 16 18.45 -17.74 12.35
N ARG A 17 17.92 -18.59 11.47
CA ARG A 17 16.48 -18.89 11.40
C ARG A 17 16.06 -19.69 12.64
N MET A 18 14.95 -19.31 13.24
CA MET A 18 14.37 -19.94 14.43
C MET A 18 13.42 -21.07 14.03
N PRO A 19 13.51 -22.25 14.69
CA PRO A 19 12.41 -23.22 14.74
C PRO A 19 11.16 -22.63 15.38
N LYS A 20 9.99 -23.22 15.11
CA LYS A 20 8.69 -22.72 15.59
C LYS A 20 8.62 -22.61 17.12
N GLU A 21 9.18 -23.57 17.84
CA GLU A 21 9.18 -23.59 19.31
C GLU A 21 9.94 -22.40 19.89
N VAL A 22 11.17 -22.16 19.38
CA VAL A 22 11.99 -21.00 19.75
C VAL A 22 11.27 -19.70 19.42
N TYR A 23 10.72 -19.59 18.21
CA TYR A 23 9.99 -18.40 17.77
C TYR A 23 8.82 -18.06 18.70
N LEU A 24 8.00 -19.04 19.08
CA LEU A 24 6.84 -18.82 19.93
C LEU A 24 7.24 -18.41 21.35
N GLU A 25 8.24 -19.09 21.94
CA GLU A 25 8.70 -18.75 23.29
C GLU A 25 9.30 -17.35 23.35
N VAL A 26 10.17 -17.02 22.41
CA VAL A 26 10.82 -15.71 22.33
C VAL A 26 9.79 -14.62 22.04
N LYS A 27 8.82 -14.85 21.15
CA LYS A 27 7.72 -13.91 20.90
C LYS A 27 6.92 -13.63 22.19
N ASN A 28 6.61 -14.66 22.96
CA ASN A 28 5.89 -14.51 24.22
C ASN A 28 6.74 -13.75 25.26
N LYS A 29 8.04 -14.04 25.37
CA LYS A 29 8.98 -13.28 26.22
C LYS A 29 9.01 -11.80 25.82
N VAL A 30 9.08 -11.48 24.53
CA VAL A 30 9.07 -10.09 24.03
C VAL A 30 7.76 -9.38 24.39
N VAL A 31 6.61 -10.01 24.16
CA VAL A 31 5.30 -9.42 24.51
C VAL A 31 5.22 -9.17 26.01
N ARG A 32 5.63 -10.12 26.85
CA ARG A 32 5.65 -9.95 28.32
C ARG A 32 6.53 -8.77 28.75
N ALA A 33 7.74 -8.66 28.21
CA ALA A 33 8.67 -7.59 28.56
C ALA A 33 8.15 -6.19 28.18
N LEU A 34 7.41 -6.08 27.07
CA LEU A 34 6.89 -4.79 26.60
C LEU A 34 5.52 -4.41 27.19
N THR A 35 4.73 -5.38 27.66
CA THR A 35 3.36 -5.18 28.18
C THR A 35 3.24 -4.06 29.22
N PRO A 36 4.15 -3.93 30.22
CA PRO A 36 4.04 -2.85 31.21
C PRO A 36 4.12 -1.44 30.62
N ALA A 37 4.78 -1.28 29.47
CA ALA A 37 5.03 0.02 28.85
C ALA A 37 3.93 0.46 27.88
N PHE A 38 3.17 -0.47 27.29
CA PHE A 38 2.21 -0.15 26.22
C PHE A 38 0.82 -0.69 26.51
N GLY A 39 -0.20 0.13 26.32
CA GLY A 39 -1.61 -0.25 26.47
C GLY A 39 -2.14 -1.16 25.35
N TRP A 40 -1.40 -1.33 24.25
CA TRP A 40 -1.73 -2.27 23.19
C TRP A 40 -0.47 -2.85 22.55
N ILE A 41 -0.40 -4.18 22.44
CA ILE A 41 0.70 -4.94 21.83
C ILE A 41 0.11 -6.12 21.07
N ASP A 42 0.62 -6.39 19.86
CA ASP A 42 0.25 -7.59 19.10
C ASP A 42 1.35 -7.94 18.08
N SER A 43 1.25 -9.13 17.49
CA SER A 43 2.10 -9.60 16.39
C SER A 43 1.22 -9.98 15.20
N PRO A 44 1.58 -9.61 13.95
CA PRO A 44 0.85 -10.05 12.77
C PRO A 44 0.77 -11.57 12.66
N LEU A 45 -0.33 -12.07 12.09
CA LEU A 45 -0.44 -13.51 11.79
C LEU A 45 0.64 -13.90 10.78
N ASP A 46 1.31 -15.02 11.03
CA ASP A 46 2.29 -15.56 10.11
C ASP A 46 1.65 -16.10 8.82
N GLY A 47 2.42 -16.04 7.73
CA GLY A 47 2.06 -16.76 6.51
C GLY A 47 2.05 -18.28 6.75
N PRO A 48 1.14 -19.02 6.08
CA PRO A 48 1.00 -20.46 6.29
C PRO A 48 2.22 -21.24 5.82
N GLY A 49 2.42 -22.44 6.37
CA GLY A 49 3.45 -23.38 5.94
C GLY A 49 4.90 -22.98 6.24
N LYS A 50 5.14 -21.92 7.02
CA LYS A 50 6.50 -21.57 7.49
C LYS A 50 7.05 -22.66 8.39
N LYS A 51 8.20 -23.23 8.00
CA LYS A 51 8.97 -24.18 8.80
C LYS A 51 9.89 -23.48 9.81
N ASP A 52 10.33 -22.27 9.47
CA ASP A 52 11.29 -21.48 10.23
C ASP A 52 10.99 -19.96 10.14
N PHE A 53 11.55 -19.19 11.07
CA PHE A 53 11.29 -17.76 11.26
C PHE A 53 12.60 -16.97 11.28
N GLY A 54 12.63 -15.76 10.71
CA GLY A 54 13.86 -14.97 10.64
C GLY A 54 13.89 -13.84 11.66
N ASP A 55 12.71 -13.35 11.98
CA ASP A 55 12.43 -12.19 12.78
C ASP A 55 11.12 -12.38 13.54
N ILE A 56 10.95 -11.58 14.58
CA ILE A 56 9.72 -11.46 15.35
C ILE A 56 9.18 -10.04 15.13
N ASP A 57 8.08 -9.92 14.40
CA ASP A 57 7.38 -8.66 14.20
C ASP A 57 6.46 -8.35 15.40
N ILE A 58 6.64 -7.19 16.02
CA ILE A 58 5.82 -6.69 17.12
C ILE A 58 5.31 -5.28 16.79
N ILE A 59 4.02 -5.06 17.02
CA ILE A 59 3.38 -3.76 16.88
C ILE A 59 2.92 -3.31 18.26
N VAL A 60 3.28 -2.08 18.64
CA VAL A 60 2.94 -1.50 19.94
C VAL A 60 2.24 -0.15 19.77
N SER A 61 1.36 0.20 20.72
CA SER A 61 0.69 1.51 20.76
C SER A 61 0.24 1.86 22.19
N GLY A 62 -0.04 3.15 22.41
CA GLY A 62 -0.55 3.64 23.70
C GLY A 62 0.51 3.58 24.80
N LEU A 63 1.61 4.31 24.64
CA LEU A 63 2.66 4.36 25.66
C LEU A 63 2.11 4.86 27.01
N ASN A 64 2.36 4.09 28.06
CA ASN A 64 1.95 4.43 29.42
C ASN A 64 2.86 5.54 29.98
N GLY A 65 2.26 6.61 30.52
CA GLY A 65 3.03 7.66 31.23
C GLY A 65 3.37 8.93 30.42
N GLY A 66 2.78 9.13 29.24
CA GLY A 66 2.80 10.41 28.51
C GLY A 66 3.40 10.33 27.11
N ASP A 67 3.32 11.44 26.37
CA ASP A 67 3.86 11.54 25.01
C ASP A 67 5.40 11.65 25.05
N MET A 68 6.08 10.71 24.40
CA MET A 68 7.55 10.64 24.34
C MET A 68 8.02 10.84 22.90
N ARG A 69 9.19 11.47 22.75
CA ARG A 69 9.86 11.55 21.44
C ARG A 69 10.19 10.15 20.93
N LYS A 70 10.18 9.98 19.60
CA LYS A 70 10.39 8.71 18.89
C LYS A 70 11.65 7.98 19.35
N GLU A 71 12.76 8.70 19.47
CA GLU A 71 14.05 8.13 19.87
C GLU A 71 14.00 7.59 21.30
N SER A 72 13.20 8.23 22.15
CA SER A 72 13.03 7.82 23.55
C SER A 72 12.11 6.60 23.69
N VAL A 73 11.11 6.45 22.82
CA VAL A 73 10.30 5.21 22.74
C VAL A 73 11.17 4.02 22.38
N LEU A 74 11.99 4.15 21.33
CA LEU A 74 12.86 3.06 20.89
C LEU A 74 13.98 2.75 21.90
N ALA A 75 14.49 3.75 22.61
CA ALA A 75 15.42 3.54 23.72
C ALA A 75 14.77 2.78 24.89
N LEU A 76 13.48 3.02 25.17
CA LEU A 76 12.74 2.26 26.19
C LEU A 76 12.59 0.81 25.77
N VAL A 77 12.18 0.56 24.52
CA VAL A 77 12.07 -0.79 23.96
C VAL A 77 13.41 -1.52 24.03
N ASN A 78 14.51 -0.86 23.63
CA ASN A 78 15.86 -1.42 23.73
C ASN A 78 16.16 -1.89 25.17
N GLN A 79 15.92 -1.01 26.14
CA GLN A 79 16.18 -1.30 27.55
C GLN A 79 15.32 -2.44 28.09
N LEU A 80 14.03 -2.49 27.73
CA LEU A 80 13.11 -3.56 28.18
C LEU A 80 13.46 -4.92 27.57
N LEU A 81 13.95 -4.93 26.33
CA LEU A 81 14.35 -6.15 25.63
C LEU A 81 15.80 -6.57 25.92
N GLU A 82 16.56 -5.75 26.63
CA GLU A 82 18.00 -5.93 26.85
C GLU A 82 18.75 -6.20 25.52
N ALA A 83 18.35 -5.47 24.47
CA ALA A 83 18.90 -5.68 23.14
C ALA A 83 20.37 -5.25 23.06
N GLU A 84 21.23 -6.10 22.49
CA GLU A 84 22.65 -5.79 22.35
C GLU A 84 22.93 -4.85 21.18
N ALA A 85 22.05 -4.83 20.18
CA ALA A 85 22.13 -3.88 19.08
C ALA A 85 20.76 -3.42 18.60
N GLN A 86 20.75 -2.22 18.02
CA GLN A 86 19.55 -1.58 17.46
C GLN A 86 19.88 -0.91 16.13
N ILE A 87 19.00 -1.10 15.14
CA ILE A 87 19.01 -0.37 13.87
C ILE A 87 17.66 0.31 13.70
N THR A 88 17.62 1.63 13.85
CA THR A 88 16.42 2.43 13.61
C THR A 88 16.19 2.64 12.12
N GLU A 89 14.95 2.45 11.66
CA GLU A 89 14.60 2.73 10.27
C GLU A 89 14.56 4.24 10.01
N PRO A 90 15.12 4.72 8.87
CA PRO A 90 15.04 6.13 8.53
C PRO A 90 13.61 6.51 8.13
N GLY A 91 13.09 7.60 8.68
CA GLY A 91 11.84 8.21 8.22
C GLY A 91 10.93 8.72 9.32
N SER A 92 9.65 8.87 8.99
CA SER A 92 8.62 9.37 9.91
C SER A 92 7.98 8.26 10.75
N ALA A 93 8.25 6.99 10.48
CA ALA A 93 7.80 5.88 11.32
C ALA A 93 8.63 5.80 12.61
N VAL A 94 8.09 5.17 13.65
CA VAL A 94 8.81 4.85 14.88
C VAL A 94 9.04 3.35 14.88
N SER A 95 10.03 2.90 14.10
CA SER A 95 10.36 1.49 13.92
C SER A 95 11.86 1.25 14.04
N ALA A 96 12.21 0.10 14.63
CA ALA A 96 13.59 -0.36 14.70
C ALA A 96 13.66 -1.88 14.72
N HIS A 97 14.80 -2.37 14.25
CA HIS A 97 15.24 -3.76 14.41
C HIS A 97 16.10 -3.83 15.66
N PHE A 98 15.86 -4.83 16.50
CA PHE A 98 16.61 -5.12 17.72
C PHE A 98 17.26 -6.49 17.61
N ALA A 99 18.51 -6.61 18.05
CA ALA A 99 19.18 -7.89 18.20
C ALA A 99 19.19 -8.25 19.68
N ILE A 100 18.42 -9.26 20.06
CA ILE A 100 18.39 -9.81 21.41
C ILE A 100 19.24 -11.10 21.46
N PRO A 101 19.96 -11.39 22.55
CA PRO A 101 20.71 -12.64 22.67
C PRO A 101 19.80 -13.85 22.51
N TRP A 102 20.28 -14.89 21.82
CA TRP A 102 19.58 -16.17 21.75
C TRP A 102 19.46 -16.77 23.16
N PRO A 103 18.26 -17.15 23.63
CA PRO A 103 18.10 -17.67 24.99
C PRO A 103 18.86 -18.98 25.19
N LYS A 104 19.62 -19.09 26.28
CA LYS A 104 20.47 -20.26 26.58
C LYS A 104 19.66 -21.52 26.90
N ASP A 105 18.44 -21.33 27.40
CA ASP A 105 17.47 -22.35 27.78
C ASP A 105 16.74 -23.00 26.59
N LEU A 106 16.93 -22.45 25.37
CA LEU A 106 16.27 -22.94 24.16
C LEU A 106 17.25 -23.68 23.23
N PRO A 107 16.74 -24.53 22.32
CA PRO A 107 17.54 -25.18 21.30
C PRO A 107 18.46 -24.18 20.59
N GLN A 108 19.78 -24.45 20.61
CA GLN A 108 20.76 -23.59 19.95
C GLN A 108 20.81 -23.91 18.45
N PRO A 109 21.10 -22.92 17.60
CA PRO A 109 21.38 -23.15 16.19
C PRO A 109 22.59 -24.08 16.00
N ASP A 110 22.51 -24.96 15.01
CA ASP A 110 23.64 -25.80 14.63
C ASP A 110 24.81 -24.94 14.16
N ILE A 111 25.96 -25.04 14.83
CA ILE A 111 27.21 -24.42 14.37
C ILE A 111 27.71 -25.30 13.22
N HIS A 112 27.40 -24.93 11.98
CA HIS A 112 28.11 -25.49 10.84
C HIS A 112 29.54 -24.94 10.87
N ASP A 113 30.49 -25.80 11.23
CA ASP A 113 31.91 -25.56 10.99
C ASP A 113 32.10 -25.19 9.52
N PRO A 114 32.88 -24.14 9.17
CA PRO A 114 33.06 -23.76 7.78
C PRO A 114 33.64 -24.95 7.02
N LEU A 115 32.85 -25.48 6.08
CA LEU A 115 33.32 -26.47 5.12
C LEU A 115 34.62 -25.93 4.50
N GLN A 116 35.69 -26.71 4.66
CA GLN A 116 36.93 -26.55 3.92
C GLN A 116 36.59 -26.36 2.44
N ASP A 117 37.20 -25.33 1.85
CA ASP A 117 37.14 -25.07 0.41
C ASP A 117 37.61 -26.32 -0.37
N ASP A 118 36.68 -27.11 -0.89
CA ASP A 118 36.97 -28.14 -1.90
C ASP A 118 37.24 -27.46 -3.25
N ALA A 119 38.43 -26.87 -3.35
CA ALA A 119 39.06 -26.54 -4.61
C ALA A 119 39.58 -27.83 -5.28
N SER A 120 38.69 -28.67 -5.80
CA SER A 120 39.06 -29.63 -6.85
C SER A 120 37.83 -30.20 -7.58
N ASN A 121 37.44 -29.53 -8.67
CA ASN A 121 36.83 -30.26 -9.79
C ASN A 121 37.26 -29.60 -11.11
N ALA A 122 38.44 -30.01 -11.55
CA ALA A 122 38.94 -29.74 -12.88
C ALA A 122 38.21 -30.65 -13.90
N LEU A 123 37.69 -29.98 -14.93
CA LEU A 123 37.23 -30.53 -16.21
C LEU A 123 38.10 -31.70 -16.70
N LYS A 124 37.47 -32.85 -17.00
CA LYS A 124 37.99 -33.78 -18.02
C LYS A 124 36.90 -34.14 -19.01
N SER A 125 37.06 -33.57 -20.20
CA SER A 125 36.49 -34.02 -21.45
C SER A 125 37.06 -35.37 -21.87
N SER A 126 36.22 -36.29 -22.34
CA SER A 126 36.61 -37.27 -23.35
C SER A 126 35.44 -37.55 -24.29
N ALA A 127 35.77 -37.73 -25.57
CA ALA A 127 34.87 -37.63 -26.70
C ALA A 127 34.72 -39.00 -27.40
N THR A 128 33.45 -39.38 -27.70
CA THR A 128 32.92 -40.10 -28.91
C THR A 128 33.48 -41.51 -29.29
N PRO A 129 32.87 -42.33 -30.18
CA PRO A 129 31.60 -42.19 -30.93
C PRO A 129 30.72 -43.46 -31.20
N LEU A 130 29.53 -43.19 -31.76
CA LEU A 130 28.78 -43.89 -32.84
C LEU A 130 28.11 -45.27 -32.62
N GLY A 131 26.80 -45.29 -32.90
CA GLY A 131 26.01 -46.47 -33.29
C GLY A 131 24.57 -46.06 -33.64
N ALA A 132 24.26 -45.96 -34.94
CA ALA A 132 22.99 -45.51 -35.51
C ALA A 132 21.97 -46.66 -35.68
N ILE A 133 20.66 -46.34 -35.74
CA ILE A 133 19.71 -46.62 -36.86
C ILE A 133 18.22 -46.57 -36.39
N ALA A 134 17.47 -45.67 -37.05
CA ALA A 134 16.07 -45.65 -37.54
C ALA A 134 14.81 -45.96 -36.68
N SER A 135 13.96 -44.90 -36.57
CA SER A 135 12.56 -44.69 -37.01
C SER A 135 11.49 -45.80 -37.21
N ALA A 136 10.26 -45.34 -36.88
CA ALA A 136 8.88 -45.76 -37.27
C ALA A 136 8.33 -47.01 -36.56
N GLY A 137 7.08 -47.10 -36.12
CA GLY A 137 5.86 -46.31 -36.28
C GLY A 137 4.64 -47.26 -36.18
N THR A 138 3.53 -46.79 -35.58
CA THR A 138 2.13 -47.25 -35.72
C THR A 138 1.57 -48.47 -34.96
N SER A 139 0.44 -48.19 -34.26
CA SER A 139 -0.73 -49.06 -33.95
C SER A 139 -0.49 -50.23 -32.98
N SER A 140 -1.40 -50.78 -32.17
CA SER A 140 -2.87 -50.80 -32.05
C SER A 140 -3.18 -51.52 -30.71
N ASP A 141 -4.38 -51.27 -30.16
CA ASP A 141 -5.18 -52.05 -29.19
C ASP A 141 -4.59 -53.32 -28.53
N ASP A 142 -4.76 -53.48 -27.22
CA ASP A 142 -5.66 -54.52 -26.69
C ASP A 142 -5.98 -54.35 -25.19
N SER A 143 -7.21 -54.68 -24.87
CA SER A 143 -7.75 -54.83 -23.52
C SER A 143 -7.21 -56.11 -22.88
N SER A 144 -7.09 -56.17 -21.55
CA SER A 144 -7.71 -57.21 -20.72
C SER A 144 -7.20 -57.25 -19.28
N ARG A 145 -8.19 -57.26 -18.40
CA ARG A 145 -8.22 -57.66 -16.99
C ARG A 145 -7.62 -59.07 -16.79
N PRO A 146 -7.22 -59.43 -15.55
CA PRO A 146 -8.01 -60.47 -14.88
C PRO A 146 -8.29 -60.23 -13.40
N GLN A 147 -9.40 -60.83 -12.94
CA GLN A 147 -9.83 -60.97 -11.54
C GLN A 147 -9.37 -62.32 -10.98
N SER A 148 -9.03 -62.36 -9.68
CA SER A 148 -9.37 -63.43 -8.69
C SER A 148 -8.71 -63.05 -7.34
N ARG A 149 -9.44 -62.77 -6.24
CA ARG A 149 -10.11 -63.69 -5.26
C ARG A 149 -9.05 -64.62 -4.61
N ALA A 150 -8.82 -64.74 -3.29
CA ALA A 150 -9.72 -64.68 -2.12
C ALA A 150 -8.97 -64.53 -0.76
N GLN A 151 -9.67 -63.99 0.27
CA GLN A 151 -9.82 -64.37 1.71
C GLN A 151 -8.57 -64.53 2.62
N GLU A 152 -8.49 -64.09 3.90
CA GLU A 152 -9.37 -64.19 5.10
C GLU A 152 -9.02 -63.09 6.17
N THR A 153 -9.97 -62.28 6.69
CA THR A 153 -10.56 -62.20 8.08
C THR A 153 -9.58 -62.15 9.29
N PHE A 154 -9.59 -61.16 10.21
CA PHE A 154 -10.60 -60.93 11.29
C PHE A 154 -10.56 -59.51 11.92
N GLU A 155 -11.77 -58.99 12.24
CA GLU A 155 -12.28 -58.15 13.37
C GLU A 155 -11.34 -57.19 14.16
N SER A 156 -11.72 -55.93 14.49
CA SER A 156 -12.87 -55.55 15.33
C SER A 156 -13.30 -54.08 15.17
N ASN A 157 -14.60 -53.84 15.35
CA ASN A 157 -15.27 -52.55 15.33
C ASN A 157 -15.18 -51.82 16.68
N ALA A 158 -14.89 -50.52 16.66
CA ALA A 158 -15.34 -49.58 17.67
C ALA A 158 -15.94 -48.35 16.96
N GLU A 159 -17.23 -48.10 17.19
CA GLU A 159 -17.98 -46.97 16.64
C GLU A 159 -17.46 -45.61 17.14
N PRO A 160 -17.58 -44.54 16.34
CA PRO A 160 -17.18 -43.20 16.72
C PRO A 160 -18.16 -42.55 17.73
N LEU A 161 -17.59 -41.92 18.76
CA LEU A 161 -18.31 -41.24 19.84
C LEU A 161 -19.22 -40.10 19.33
N THR A 162 -20.44 -40.04 19.87
CA THR A 162 -21.45 -39.01 19.58
C THR A 162 -21.10 -37.61 20.12
N LEU A 163 -21.60 -36.56 19.46
CA LEU A 163 -21.43 -35.12 19.80
C LEU A 163 -21.76 -34.72 21.26
N LYS A 164 -22.49 -35.55 22.01
CA LYS A 164 -22.70 -35.37 23.45
C LYS A 164 -21.47 -35.74 24.29
N GLN A 165 -20.76 -36.80 23.91
CA GLN A 165 -19.58 -37.32 24.61
C GLN A 165 -18.33 -36.44 24.39
N LEU A 166 -18.28 -35.70 23.26
CA LEU A 166 -17.26 -34.68 23.02
C LEU A 166 -17.46 -33.43 23.89
N ARG A 167 -18.71 -33.12 24.24
CA ARG A 167 -19.05 -31.96 25.09
C ARG A 167 -18.73 -32.21 26.57
N ASP A 168 -18.84 -33.45 27.01
CA ASP A 168 -18.52 -33.83 28.40
C ASP A 168 -17.00 -33.98 28.63
N LYS A 169 -16.20 -34.25 27.58
CA LYS A 169 -14.72 -34.24 27.66
C LYS A 169 -14.09 -32.84 27.61
N GLU A 170 -14.85 -31.80 27.26
CA GLU A 170 -14.39 -30.41 27.27
C GLU A 170 -14.38 -29.77 28.68
N LYS A 171 -14.87 -30.51 29.70
CA LYS A 171 -14.91 -30.06 31.10
C LYS A 171 -13.65 -30.35 31.93
N GLU A 172 -12.65 -31.07 31.40
CA GLU A 172 -11.43 -31.44 32.15
C GLU A 172 -10.12 -30.92 31.54
N LEU A 173 -10.09 -29.66 31.06
CA LEU A 173 -8.83 -29.00 30.66
C LEU A 173 -8.76 -27.56 31.21
N PRO A 174 -7.58 -27.08 31.69
CA PRO A 174 -7.50 -25.84 32.46
C PRO A 174 -7.77 -24.59 31.61
N GLN A 175 -8.68 -23.75 32.12
CA GLN A 175 -9.12 -22.48 31.53
C GLN A 175 -8.08 -21.36 31.72
N HIS A 176 -7.02 -21.31 30.91
CA HIS A 176 -6.19 -20.09 30.85
C HIS A 176 -5.39 -19.87 29.56
N VAL A 177 -5.94 -20.19 28.38
CA VAL A 177 -5.31 -19.79 27.09
C VAL A 177 -6.32 -19.37 26.01
N VAL A 178 -7.61 -19.69 26.17
CA VAL A 178 -8.62 -19.46 25.10
C VAL A 178 -9.39 -18.13 25.24
N ALA A 179 -9.34 -17.47 26.40
CA ALA A 179 -10.14 -16.28 26.68
C ALA A 179 -9.72 -15.04 25.85
N SER A 180 -8.42 -14.83 25.60
CA SER A 180 -7.95 -13.60 24.96
C SER A 180 -8.30 -13.49 23.47
N GLN A 181 -8.49 -14.62 22.78
CA GLN A 181 -8.83 -14.62 21.34
C GLN A 181 -10.35 -14.48 21.09
N ASN A 182 -11.18 -14.96 22.01
CA ASN A 182 -12.64 -14.86 21.89
C ASN A 182 -13.18 -13.52 22.42
N GLU A 183 -12.57 -12.92 23.45
CA GLU A 183 -12.95 -11.57 23.91
C GLU A 183 -12.72 -10.50 22.85
N LEU A 184 -11.63 -10.61 22.08
CA LEU A 184 -11.35 -9.71 20.96
C LEU A 184 -12.41 -9.76 19.86
N ALA A 185 -13.03 -10.92 19.61
CA ALA A 185 -14.10 -11.06 18.62
C ALA A 185 -15.42 -10.40 19.07
N MET A 186 -15.69 -10.36 20.38
CA MET A 186 -16.86 -9.71 20.96
C MET A 186 -16.69 -8.19 21.09
N ASP A 187 -15.48 -7.70 21.38
CA ASP A 187 -15.16 -6.26 21.42
C ASP A 187 -15.25 -5.58 20.04
N PHE A 188 -15.27 -6.36 18.95
CA PHE A 188 -15.58 -5.86 17.61
C PHE A 188 -17.06 -5.54 17.39
N MET A 189 -17.98 -6.06 18.21
CA MET A 189 -19.43 -5.94 17.99
C MET A 189 -20.08 -4.73 18.68
N ALA A 190 -19.47 -4.19 19.74
CA ALA A 190 -20.09 -3.13 20.54
C ALA A 190 -19.34 -1.82 20.38
N ASN A 191 -19.64 -1.03 19.34
CA ASN A 191 -19.52 0.44 19.36
C ASN A 191 -20.22 1.09 18.17
N SER A 192 -21.51 1.39 18.37
CA SER A 192 -22.20 2.51 17.73
C SER A 192 -22.92 3.30 18.84
N PRO A 193 -22.90 4.63 18.78
CA PRO A 193 -24.13 5.34 19.08
C PRO A 193 -24.47 6.39 18.02
N GLY A 194 -25.78 6.54 17.85
CA GLY A 194 -26.45 7.43 16.92
C GLY A 194 -26.49 8.90 17.34
N SER A 195 -27.03 9.69 16.42
CA SER A 195 -27.28 11.13 16.41
C SER A 195 -27.73 11.77 17.72
N GLN A 196 -27.18 12.96 18.00
CA GLN A 196 -27.99 14.12 18.36
C GLN A 196 -27.46 15.41 17.72
N LEU A 197 -28.43 16.26 17.38
CA LEU A 197 -28.38 17.55 16.68
C LEU A 197 -27.62 18.63 17.45
N GLY A 198 -26.92 19.51 16.72
CA GLY A 198 -26.44 20.80 17.24
C GLY A 198 -25.66 21.61 16.20
N THR A 199 -26.26 22.68 15.68
CA THR A 199 -25.69 23.71 14.77
C THR A 199 -25.79 25.10 15.44
N PRO A 200 -25.12 26.18 14.95
CA PRO A 200 -23.67 26.35 14.70
C PRO A 200 -23.10 27.74 15.14
N SER A 201 -21.79 27.95 14.90
CA SER A 201 -21.03 29.21 14.64
C SER A 201 -20.47 30.07 15.81
N PRO A 202 -19.50 30.99 15.60
CA PRO A 202 -18.45 31.09 14.54
C PRO A 202 -17.03 31.56 15.02
N HIS A 203 -16.10 31.66 14.06
CA HIS A 203 -14.82 32.41 14.02
C HIS A 203 -13.50 31.71 14.43
N GLY A 204 -12.57 31.69 13.46
CA GLY A 204 -11.19 31.23 13.61
C GLY A 204 -10.45 31.28 12.28
N THR A 205 -10.24 32.49 11.77
CA THR A 205 -9.49 32.84 10.56
C THR A 205 -8.02 32.45 10.68
N PHE A 206 -7.47 31.64 9.77
CA PHE A 206 -6.04 31.71 9.41
C PHE A 206 -5.83 31.41 7.92
N SER A 207 -5.28 32.41 7.24
CA SER A 207 -4.89 32.42 5.83
C SER A 207 -3.65 31.55 5.56
N PRO A 208 -3.50 31.00 4.35
CA PRO A 208 -2.27 30.38 3.90
C PRO A 208 -1.37 31.39 3.18
N SER A 209 -0.05 31.27 3.33
CA SER A 209 0.92 31.94 2.47
C SER A 209 2.15 31.06 2.21
N PRO A 210 2.90 31.33 1.12
CA PRO A 210 3.52 30.32 0.26
C PRO A 210 5.05 30.31 0.35
N ASP A 211 5.69 29.26 -0.18
CA ASP A 211 6.91 29.35 -1.02
C ASP A 211 7.40 27.93 -1.36
N SER A 212 7.47 27.56 -2.64
CA SER A 212 8.54 27.80 -3.63
C SER A 212 9.41 26.56 -3.80
N GLY A 213 9.45 26.07 -5.03
CA GLY A 213 10.23 24.90 -5.39
C GLY A 213 11.69 25.24 -5.64
N THR A 214 12.58 24.33 -5.27
CA THR A 214 13.85 24.16 -5.98
C THR A 214 14.18 22.68 -6.13
N ASN A 215 14.43 22.29 -7.38
CA ASN A 215 15.04 21.04 -7.76
C ASN A 215 16.44 20.94 -7.15
N LYS A 216 16.72 19.87 -6.39
CA LYS A 216 18.09 19.36 -6.24
C LYS A 216 18.09 17.84 -6.45
N ARG A 217 18.72 17.43 -7.55
CA ARG A 217 19.28 16.09 -7.72
C ARG A 217 20.31 15.87 -6.62
N SER A 218 20.26 14.74 -5.94
CA SER A 218 21.39 14.27 -5.14
C SER A 218 21.60 12.76 -5.38
N SER A 219 22.67 12.46 -6.10
CA SER A 219 23.30 11.14 -6.13
C SER A 219 24.09 10.97 -4.84
N TRP A 220 23.71 10.06 -3.95
CA TRP A 220 24.53 9.71 -2.80
C TRP A 220 24.71 8.21 -2.69
N SER A 221 26.00 7.86 -2.70
CA SER A 221 26.61 6.55 -2.52
C SER A 221 26.27 5.94 -1.17
N ILE A 222 26.10 4.63 -1.15
CA ILE A 222 25.80 3.81 0.02
C ILE A 222 27.04 3.76 0.91
N LYS A 223 27.07 4.57 1.98
CA LYS A 223 27.98 4.38 3.12
C LYS A 223 27.26 3.57 4.20
N GLY A 224 28.01 2.67 4.84
CA GLY A 224 27.53 1.66 5.79
C GLY A 224 26.63 2.20 6.90
N LYS A 225 25.65 1.38 7.30
CA LYS A 225 24.69 1.68 8.37
C LYS A 225 25.47 1.80 9.69
N LYS A 226 25.54 3.00 10.27
CA LYS A 226 26.17 3.20 11.59
C LYS A 226 25.33 2.50 12.66
N LEU A 227 25.95 1.56 13.37
CA LEU A 227 25.43 1.03 14.63
C LEU A 227 25.34 2.19 15.63
N SER A 228 24.17 2.44 16.20
CA SER A 228 24.04 3.42 17.28
C SER A 228 24.07 2.66 18.59
N ILE A 229 25.11 2.90 19.39
CA ILE A 229 25.14 2.54 20.81
C ILE A 229 24.62 3.78 21.55
N PRO A 230 23.37 3.80 22.03
CA PRO A 230 22.83 4.99 22.66
C PRO A 230 23.46 5.19 24.04
N HIS A 231 24.25 6.24 24.20
CA HIS A 231 24.51 6.83 25.51
C HIS A 231 23.26 7.64 25.90
N SER A 232 22.47 7.14 26.85
CA SER A 232 21.21 7.77 27.25
C SER A 232 21.46 9.19 27.82
N ARG A 233 20.75 10.19 27.29
CA ARG A 233 20.50 11.42 28.05
C ARG A 233 19.34 11.09 28.99
N LYS A 234 19.57 11.20 30.30
CA LYS A 234 18.54 10.92 31.32
C LYS A 234 17.38 11.91 31.16
N PHE A 235 16.22 11.43 30.74
CA PHE A 235 14.96 12.17 30.82
C PHE A 235 14.24 11.74 32.10
N SER A 236 13.70 12.68 32.88
CA SER A 236 13.02 12.38 34.16
C SER A 236 11.81 11.46 33.96
N SER A 237 10.99 11.72 32.93
CA SER A 237 9.84 10.86 32.57
C SER A 237 10.27 9.43 32.20
N PHE A 238 11.37 9.28 31.47
CA PHE A 238 11.92 7.98 31.08
C PHE A 238 12.43 7.18 32.29
N ALA A 239 13.23 7.80 33.16
CA ALA A 239 13.76 7.14 34.35
C ALA A 239 12.65 6.74 35.34
N ASN A 240 11.63 7.59 35.48
CA ASN A 240 10.47 7.31 36.33
C ASN A 240 9.58 6.19 35.77
N LEU A 241 9.44 6.11 34.44
CA LEU A 241 8.68 5.02 33.83
C LEU A 241 9.40 3.69 33.99
N VAL A 242 10.71 3.65 33.71
CA VAL A 242 11.55 2.48 33.94
C VAL A 242 11.53 2.04 35.42
N SER A 243 11.67 2.97 36.36
CA SER A 243 11.64 2.64 37.78
C SER A 243 10.26 2.17 38.26
N LYS A 244 9.18 2.70 37.68
CA LYS A 244 7.80 2.30 37.97
C LYS A 244 7.43 0.94 37.39
N ILE A 245 7.99 0.57 36.24
CA ILE A 245 7.76 -0.73 35.60
C ILE A 245 8.41 -1.88 36.40
N GLY A 246 9.41 -1.58 37.25
CA GLY A 246 10.19 -2.59 37.97
C GLY A 246 11.07 -3.40 37.00
N GLN A 247 12.17 -3.99 37.49
CA GLN A 247 13.03 -4.86 36.68
C GLN A 247 12.33 -6.21 36.39
N SER A 248 11.32 -6.20 35.52
CA SER A 248 10.87 -7.41 34.82
C SER A 248 11.70 -7.54 33.54
N GLY A 249 12.99 -7.79 33.73
CA GLY A 249 13.96 -7.85 32.64
C GLY A 249 13.76 -9.08 31.78
N TRP A 250 14.29 -9.01 30.55
CA TRP A 250 14.40 -10.15 29.62
C TRP A 250 15.03 -11.38 30.29
N ASN A 251 15.93 -11.15 31.25
CA ASN A 251 16.67 -12.16 31.99
C ASN A 251 16.15 -12.43 33.43
N SER A 252 14.98 -11.92 33.82
CA SER A 252 14.39 -12.24 35.13
C SER A 252 13.78 -13.64 35.14
N ALA A 253 14.63 -14.67 35.14
CA ALA A 253 14.26 -16.03 35.51
C ALA A 253 14.46 -16.24 37.01
N ASP A 254 13.46 -16.86 37.62
CA ASP A 254 13.30 -17.23 39.02
C ASP A 254 14.55 -17.95 39.54
N SER A 255 15.39 -17.25 40.32
CA SER A 255 16.54 -17.85 41.01
C SER A 255 16.47 -17.46 42.48
N SER A 256 15.99 -18.43 43.26
CA SER A 256 16.08 -18.53 44.71
C SER A 256 17.47 -18.15 45.23
N ASP A 257 17.48 -17.25 46.20
CA ASP A 257 18.47 -16.98 47.24
C ASP A 257 19.84 -17.68 47.16
N ASP A 258 20.92 -16.90 47.06
CA ASP A 258 22.06 -17.05 47.99
C ASP A 258 22.83 -15.73 48.14
N GLU A 259 22.96 -15.29 49.40
CA GLU A 259 23.72 -14.11 49.81
C GLU A 259 25.21 -14.45 50.03
N GLY A 260 26.09 -13.55 49.60
CA GLY A 260 27.24 -13.16 50.40
C GLY A 260 28.64 -13.50 49.88
N LYS A 261 29.36 -12.49 49.37
CA LYS A 261 30.46 -11.82 50.10
C LYS A 261 31.26 -10.89 49.17
N LYS A 262 31.29 -9.61 49.54
CA LYS A 262 32.28 -8.63 49.10
C LYS A 262 33.68 -9.04 49.56
N LYS A 263 34.65 -9.07 48.64
CA LYS A 263 36.06 -8.80 48.94
C LYS A 263 36.67 -7.85 47.92
N LYS A 264 37.37 -6.87 48.47
CA LYS A 264 38.07 -5.75 47.82
C LYS A 264 39.53 -6.17 47.65
N GLY A 265 40.14 -5.97 46.48
CA GLY A 265 41.56 -6.30 46.27
C GLY A 265 42.09 -6.03 44.86
N THR A 266 42.57 -4.81 44.66
CA THR A 266 43.83 -4.41 43.98
C THR A 266 44.24 -5.01 42.62
N SER A 267 44.15 -4.15 41.60
CA SER A 267 45.08 -3.88 40.49
C SER A 267 46.18 -4.91 40.17
N SER A 268 46.06 -5.56 39.00
CA SER A 268 47.19 -5.87 38.12
C SER A 268 46.73 -5.86 36.66
N THR A 269 47.43 -5.06 35.87
CA THR A 269 47.42 -4.98 34.42
C THR A 269 47.64 -6.33 33.74
N SER A 270 46.69 -6.76 32.90
CA SER A 270 46.96 -7.65 31.76
C SER A 270 45.87 -7.46 30.70
N ASP A 271 46.32 -7.02 29.53
CA ASP A 271 45.78 -7.29 28.19
C ASP A 271 44.26 -7.28 27.99
N LEU A 272 43.81 -6.15 27.44
CA LEU A 272 42.51 -5.97 26.78
C LEU A 272 42.46 -6.84 25.51
N ILE A 273 42.28 -8.15 25.67
CA ILE A 273 41.61 -8.95 24.65
C ILE A 273 40.13 -8.56 24.76
N THR A 274 39.66 -7.85 23.74
CA THR A 274 38.25 -7.60 23.48
C THR A 274 37.47 -8.89 23.69
N ASP A 275 36.68 -8.94 24.76
CA ASP A 275 35.70 -9.98 25.02
C ASP A 275 34.67 -9.93 23.88
N ARG A 276 34.93 -10.69 22.82
CA ARG A 276 34.01 -10.85 21.71
C ARG A 276 32.82 -11.58 22.30
N LYS A 277 31.74 -10.87 22.60
CA LYS A 277 30.45 -11.48 22.91
C LYS A 277 30.00 -12.31 21.70
N SER A 278 30.41 -13.58 21.69
CA SER A 278 30.08 -14.56 20.67
C SER A 278 28.81 -15.28 21.07
N GLY A 279 27.76 -15.08 20.29
CA GLY A 279 26.48 -15.75 20.49
C GLY A 279 25.58 -15.49 19.28
N PHE A 280 24.62 -16.38 19.07
CA PHE A 280 23.56 -16.12 18.11
C PHE A 280 22.60 -15.08 18.67
N PHE A 281 21.95 -14.34 17.77
CA PHE A 281 20.97 -13.32 18.11
C PHE A 281 19.64 -13.63 17.44
N ILE A 282 18.57 -13.09 18.00
CA ILE A 282 17.25 -13.08 17.38
C ILE A 282 16.92 -11.65 16.99
N GLN A 283 16.47 -11.46 15.75
CA GLN A 283 15.98 -10.18 15.28
C GLN A 283 14.53 -9.96 15.75
N VAL A 284 14.27 -8.87 16.46
CA VAL A 284 12.93 -8.42 16.85
C VAL A 284 12.66 -7.09 16.18
N ASP A 285 11.63 -7.02 15.36
CA ASP A 285 11.22 -5.83 14.63
C ASP A 285 10.04 -5.19 15.35
N VAL A 286 10.26 -4.02 15.95
CA VAL A 286 9.21 -3.32 16.71
C VAL A 286 8.74 -2.09 15.95
N HIS A 287 7.43 -1.98 15.75
CA HIS A 287 6.77 -0.83 15.15
C HIS A 287 5.84 -0.15 16.16
N TYR A 288 6.15 1.09 16.53
CA TYR A 288 5.29 1.91 17.37
C TYR A 288 4.31 2.74 16.53
N CYS A 289 3.02 2.59 16.84
CA CYS A 289 1.93 3.36 16.26
C CYS A 289 1.42 4.40 17.27
N ALA A 290 1.15 5.62 16.79
CA ALA A 290 0.64 6.70 17.63
C ALA A 290 -0.78 6.42 18.16
N THR A 291 -1.56 5.61 17.44
CA THR A 291 -2.91 5.23 17.85
C THR A 291 -3.14 3.73 17.70
N VAL A 292 -3.98 3.17 18.57
CA VAL A 292 -4.41 1.76 18.49
C VAL A 292 -5.09 1.46 17.14
N LYS A 293 -5.80 2.44 16.56
CA LYS A 293 -6.41 2.30 15.22
C LYS A 293 -5.36 2.03 14.13
N GLN A 294 -4.26 2.79 14.13
CA GLN A 294 -3.14 2.55 13.21
C GLN A 294 -2.50 1.19 13.45
N ALA A 295 -2.31 0.83 14.73
CA ALA A 295 -1.71 -0.44 15.11
C ALA A 295 -2.52 -1.65 14.63
N LYS A 296 -3.85 -1.61 14.86
CA LYS A 296 -4.81 -2.62 14.36
C LYS A 296 -4.80 -2.72 12.83
N TYR A 297 -4.72 -1.58 12.13
CA TYR A 297 -4.64 -1.57 10.67
C TYR A 297 -3.32 -2.13 10.14
N LEU A 298 -2.19 -1.81 10.79
CA LEU A 298 -0.88 -2.34 10.42
C LEU A 298 -0.84 -3.86 10.62
N ARG A 299 -1.37 -4.36 11.74
CA ARG A 299 -1.54 -5.80 12.01
C ARG A 299 -2.36 -6.47 10.92
N PHE A 300 -3.48 -5.88 10.54
CA PHE A 300 -4.29 -6.33 9.41
C PHE A 300 -3.47 -6.42 8.13
N HIS A 301 -2.79 -5.35 7.74
CA HIS A 301 -2.07 -5.27 6.46
C HIS A 301 -0.81 -6.16 6.40
N GLN A 302 -0.21 -6.49 7.54
CA GLN A 302 0.96 -7.38 7.63
C GLN A 302 0.60 -8.86 7.88
N ALA A 303 -0.65 -9.15 8.24
CA ALA A 303 -1.10 -10.52 8.48
C ALA A 303 -0.94 -11.42 7.24
N HIS A 304 -0.64 -12.69 7.49
CA HIS A 304 -0.45 -13.75 6.50
C HIS A 304 0.68 -13.51 5.50
N GLY A 305 1.61 -12.60 5.81
CA GLY A 305 2.78 -12.29 5.00
C GLY A 305 2.43 -11.75 3.61
N ASP A 306 2.51 -12.60 2.59
CA ASP A 306 2.38 -12.19 1.19
C ASP A 306 0.94 -12.05 0.68
N MET A 307 -0.05 -12.38 1.51
CA MET A 307 -1.45 -12.43 1.09
C MET A 307 -1.96 -11.10 0.49
N TRP A 308 -1.63 -9.95 1.08
CA TRP A 308 -2.03 -8.65 0.52
C TRP A 308 -1.38 -8.34 -0.83
N GLN A 309 -0.25 -8.96 -1.16
CA GLN A 309 0.33 -8.82 -2.49
C GLN A 309 -0.44 -9.63 -3.53
N LEU A 310 -1.02 -10.76 -3.13
CA LEU A 310 -1.90 -11.58 -3.97
C LEU A 310 -3.27 -10.92 -4.13
N LEU A 311 -3.96 -10.60 -3.03
CA LEU A 311 -5.22 -9.86 -3.07
C LEU A 311 -5.07 -8.54 -3.83
N GLY A 312 -3.95 -7.85 -3.62
CA GLY A 312 -3.62 -6.61 -4.31
C GLY A 312 -3.40 -6.77 -5.83
N SER A 313 -3.06 -7.95 -6.34
CA SER A 313 -3.03 -8.21 -7.78
C SER A 313 -4.43 -8.51 -8.34
N VAL A 314 -5.29 -9.13 -7.54
CA VAL A 314 -6.70 -9.43 -7.89
C VAL A 314 -7.57 -8.17 -7.97
N ILE A 315 -7.50 -7.26 -6.99
CA ILE A 315 -8.43 -6.12 -6.90
C ILE A 315 -8.00 -4.91 -7.77
N ARG A 316 -6.72 -4.85 -8.17
CA ARG A 316 -6.13 -3.68 -8.84
C ARG A 316 -6.72 -3.38 -10.23
N PRO A 317 -7.01 -4.37 -11.11
CA PRO A 317 -7.69 -4.12 -12.39
C PRO A 317 -9.03 -3.39 -12.22
N PHE A 318 -9.73 -3.67 -11.11
CA PHE A 318 -11.02 -3.07 -10.75
C PHE A 318 -10.89 -1.68 -10.10
N GLY A 319 -9.70 -1.08 -10.13
CA GLY A 319 -9.48 0.28 -9.64
C GLY A 319 -9.33 0.37 -8.12
N LEU A 320 -9.22 -0.74 -7.41
CA LEU A 320 -9.00 -0.74 -5.98
C LEU A 320 -7.51 -0.80 -5.64
N THR A 321 -7.14 -0.26 -4.49
CA THR A 321 -5.80 -0.39 -3.93
C THR A 321 -5.90 -0.38 -2.42
N VAL A 322 -5.22 -1.33 -1.77
CA VAL A 322 -4.96 -1.27 -0.33
C VAL A 322 -3.53 -0.81 -0.12
N ASP A 323 -3.33 0.15 0.78
CA ASP A 323 -2.02 0.59 1.25
C ASP A 323 -1.95 0.60 2.78
N ASN A 324 -0.95 1.26 3.36
CA ASN A 324 -0.76 1.35 4.81
C ASN A 324 -1.79 2.25 5.53
N VAL A 325 -2.73 2.86 4.80
CA VAL A 325 -3.78 3.72 5.36
C VAL A 325 -5.16 3.09 5.24
N GLY A 326 -5.47 2.48 4.11
CA GLY A 326 -6.81 1.95 3.87
C GLY A 326 -7.02 1.35 2.50
N LEU A 327 -8.28 1.05 2.21
CA LEU A 327 -8.78 0.72 0.88
C LEU A 327 -9.12 2.00 0.13
N TRP A 328 -8.67 2.09 -1.11
CA TRP A 328 -8.87 3.23 -2.00
C TRP A 328 -9.51 2.78 -3.30
N ILE A 329 -10.38 3.62 -3.86
CA ILE A 329 -10.81 3.54 -5.26
C ILE A 329 -10.03 4.56 -6.10
N ARG A 330 -9.81 4.24 -7.39
CA ARG A 330 -9.09 5.09 -8.34
C ARG A 330 -10.01 5.60 -9.44
N ILE A 331 -10.04 6.92 -9.62
CA ILE A 331 -10.69 7.55 -10.77
C ILE A 331 -9.88 7.23 -12.05
N PRO A 332 -10.44 6.46 -13.01
CA PRO A 332 -9.69 5.98 -14.18
C PRO A 332 -9.01 7.09 -15.00
N GLU A 333 -9.73 8.17 -15.26
CA GLU A 333 -9.27 9.29 -16.09
C GLU A 333 -8.10 10.05 -15.44
N VAL A 334 -8.13 10.14 -14.11
CA VAL A 334 -7.06 10.77 -13.32
C VAL A 334 -5.86 9.82 -13.23
N GLU A 335 -6.10 8.51 -13.08
CA GLU A 335 -5.05 7.50 -12.91
C GLU A 335 -4.07 7.44 -14.10
N LEU A 336 -4.55 7.72 -15.31
CA LEU A 336 -3.74 7.79 -16.53
C LEU A 336 -2.66 8.88 -16.48
N VAL A 337 -2.86 9.92 -15.68
CA VAL A 337 -1.96 11.09 -15.60
C VAL A 337 -1.28 11.18 -14.24
N ASP A 338 -2.06 11.06 -13.15
CA ASP A 338 -1.57 11.14 -11.78
C ASP A 338 -2.19 10.05 -10.89
N LYS A 339 -1.43 8.97 -10.74
CA LYS A 339 -1.81 7.80 -9.92
C LYS A 339 -2.00 8.12 -8.44
N LYS A 340 -1.42 9.20 -7.91
CA LYS A 340 -1.56 9.58 -6.50
C LYS A 340 -2.85 10.38 -6.30
N ARG A 341 -3.10 11.38 -7.15
CA ARG A 341 -4.32 12.20 -7.13
C ARG A 341 -5.59 11.40 -7.46
N ALA A 342 -5.45 10.29 -8.19
CA ALA A 342 -6.59 9.44 -8.56
C ALA A 342 -7.25 8.71 -7.38
N LYS A 343 -6.59 8.61 -6.21
CA LYS A 343 -7.07 7.82 -5.08
C LYS A 343 -8.14 8.56 -4.26
N ILE A 344 -9.23 7.88 -3.93
CA ILE A 344 -10.23 8.29 -2.94
C ILE A 344 -10.30 7.21 -1.87
N LEU A 345 -10.19 7.61 -0.59
CA LEU A 345 -10.22 6.66 0.53
C LEU A 345 -11.65 6.16 0.69
N LEU A 346 -11.83 4.84 0.69
CA LEU A 346 -13.11 4.21 0.97
C LEU A 346 -13.27 3.94 2.47
N THR A 347 -12.31 3.24 3.05
CA THR A 347 -12.33 2.90 4.48
C THR A 347 -10.93 2.52 4.97
N SER A 348 -10.69 2.73 6.27
CA SER A 348 -9.52 2.26 7.00
C SER A 348 -9.89 1.19 8.04
N VAL A 349 -11.10 0.62 7.96
CA VAL A 349 -11.59 -0.40 8.89
C VAL A 349 -11.38 -1.78 8.27
N PRO A 350 -10.49 -2.63 8.83
CA PRO A 350 -10.15 -3.95 8.29
C PRO A 350 -11.33 -4.81 7.82
N ASN A 351 -12.33 -5.00 8.68
CA ASN A 351 -13.46 -5.88 8.35
C ASN A 351 -14.31 -5.31 7.20
N GLN A 352 -14.51 -3.99 7.14
CA GLN A 352 -15.20 -3.37 6.01
C GLN A 352 -14.44 -3.55 4.69
N ILE A 353 -13.10 -3.62 4.73
CA ILE A 353 -12.29 -3.92 3.53
C ILE A 353 -12.55 -5.35 3.08
N LEU A 354 -12.52 -6.33 4.01
CA LEU A 354 -12.75 -7.74 3.73
C LEU A 354 -14.17 -7.99 3.19
N ASP A 355 -15.17 -7.44 3.86
CA ASP A 355 -16.58 -7.51 3.43
C ASP A 355 -16.78 -6.89 2.04
N PHE A 356 -16.15 -5.74 1.79
CA PHE A 356 -16.28 -5.06 0.52
C PHE A 356 -15.69 -5.87 -0.64
N ILE A 357 -14.49 -6.45 -0.46
CA ILE A 357 -13.85 -7.27 -1.50
C ILE A 357 -14.44 -8.69 -1.60
N GLY A 358 -15.25 -9.11 -0.63
CA GLY A 358 -16.00 -10.37 -0.68
C GLY A 358 -15.31 -11.56 -0.04
N VAL A 359 -14.46 -11.33 0.96
CA VAL A 359 -13.78 -12.41 1.68
C VAL A 359 -14.16 -12.38 3.16
N SER A 360 -14.19 -13.55 3.79
CA SER A 360 -14.74 -13.70 5.15
C SER A 360 -13.83 -13.10 6.23
N PRO A 361 -14.28 -12.12 7.03
CA PRO A 361 -13.51 -11.61 8.16
C PRO A 361 -13.19 -12.69 9.18
N THR A 362 -14.12 -13.62 9.44
CA THR A 362 -13.93 -14.66 10.46
C THR A 362 -12.84 -15.65 10.06
N GLU A 363 -12.72 -15.97 8.77
CA GLU A 363 -11.63 -16.81 8.26
C GLU A 363 -10.31 -16.03 8.25
N TYR A 364 -10.31 -14.75 7.85
CA TYR A 364 -9.12 -13.90 7.81
C TYR A 364 -8.36 -13.84 9.13
N TRP A 365 -9.09 -13.72 10.25
CA TRP A 365 -8.47 -13.52 11.55
C TRP A 365 -7.95 -14.82 12.20
N ARG A 366 -7.98 -15.94 11.46
CA ARG A 366 -7.43 -17.22 11.89
C ARG A 366 -6.21 -17.59 11.04
N PRO A 367 -5.18 -18.25 11.61
CA PRO A 367 -4.09 -18.81 10.82
C PRO A 367 -4.62 -19.79 9.77
N PHE A 368 -4.13 -19.68 8.54
CA PHE A 368 -4.39 -20.71 7.51
C PHE A 368 -3.53 -21.95 7.78
N ALA A 369 -4.09 -23.14 7.56
CA ALA A 369 -3.37 -24.40 7.77
C ALA A 369 -2.18 -24.54 6.81
N ASP A 370 -2.40 -24.20 5.54
CA ASP A 370 -1.42 -24.28 4.47
C ASP A 370 -1.65 -23.19 3.40
N VAL A 371 -0.72 -23.11 2.46
CA VAL A 371 -0.73 -22.11 1.37
C VAL A 371 -1.94 -22.32 0.45
N GLU A 372 -2.33 -23.57 0.18
CA GLU A 372 -3.47 -23.92 -0.66
C GLU A 372 -4.79 -23.41 -0.05
N THR A 373 -4.97 -23.55 1.26
CA THR A 373 -6.14 -23.04 1.99
C THR A 373 -6.21 -21.52 1.93
N MET A 374 -5.06 -20.84 2.03
CA MET A 374 -4.98 -19.39 1.83
C MET A 374 -5.32 -18.99 0.39
N PHE A 375 -4.85 -19.73 -0.62
CA PHE A 375 -5.21 -19.47 -2.02
C PHE A 375 -6.71 -19.63 -2.27
N ARG A 376 -7.33 -20.68 -1.73
CA ARG A 376 -8.78 -20.86 -1.77
C ARG A 376 -9.51 -19.71 -1.10
N TYR A 377 -9.04 -19.23 0.05
CA TYR A 377 -9.60 -18.06 0.70
C TYR A 377 -9.53 -16.80 -0.19
N ILE A 378 -8.37 -16.53 -0.79
CA ILE A 378 -8.18 -15.39 -1.72
C ILE A 378 -9.12 -15.52 -2.93
N SER A 379 -9.30 -16.73 -3.45
CA SER A 379 -10.16 -16.99 -4.62
C SER A 379 -11.65 -16.72 -4.38
N LYS A 380 -12.09 -16.63 -3.12
CA LYS A 380 -13.47 -16.22 -2.75
C LYS A 380 -13.74 -14.74 -3.04
N CYS A 381 -12.71 -13.92 -3.22
CA CYS A 381 -12.83 -12.51 -3.57
C CYS A 381 -13.72 -12.33 -4.80
N HIS A 382 -14.70 -11.42 -4.75
CA HIS A 382 -15.66 -11.20 -5.84
C HIS A 382 -15.02 -10.78 -7.18
N MET A 383 -13.78 -10.29 -7.11
CA MET A 383 -12.99 -9.83 -8.25
C MET A 383 -12.03 -10.90 -8.78
N PHE A 384 -11.97 -12.08 -8.16
CA PHE A 384 -11.10 -13.16 -8.62
C PHE A 384 -11.72 -13.86 -9.83
N TYR A 385 -10.96 -13.90 -10.92
CA TYR A 385 -11.26 -14.73 -12.09
C TYR A 385 -9.95 -15.05 -12.83
N VAL A 386 -9.97 -16.12 -13.60
CA VAL A 386 -8.84 -16.54 -14.45
C VAL A 386 -9.29 -16.47 -15.92
N PRO A 387 -8.74 -15.53 -16.72
CA PRO A 387 -9.10 -15.39 -18.14
C PRO A 387 -8.90 -16.68 -18.94
N SER A 388 -9.63 -16.83 -20.05
CA SER A 388 -9.52 -18.00 -20.92
C SER A 388 -8.16 -18.10 -21.63
N ASP A 389 -7.55 -16.96 -21.92
CA ASP A 389 -6.23 -16.78 -22.54
C ASP A 389 -5.11 -16.65 -21.49
N TYR A 390 -5.40 -17.03 -20.24
CA TYR A 390 -4.45 -16.98 -19.16
C TYR A 390 -3.23 -17.86 -19.46
N SER A 391 -2.05 -17.23 -19.42
CA SER A 391 -0.76 -17.90 -19.33
C SER A 391 0.06 -17.20 -18.26
N ALA A 392 0.84 -17.97 -17.49
CA ALA A 392 1.78 -17.40 -16.53
C ALA A 392 2.73 -16.40 -17.21
N ASP A 393 3.15 -16.68 -18.44
CA ASP A 393 4.03 -15.80 -19.21
C ASP A 393 3.33 -14.48 -19.60
N ASN A 394 2.06 -14.55 -19.99
CA ASN A 394 1.25 -13.36 -20.30
C ASN A 394 1.02 -12.49 -19.05
N GLU A 395 0.74 -13.13 -17.91
CA GLU A 395 0.63 -12.40 -16.65
C GLU A 395 1.97 -11.77 -16.27
N LEU A 396 3.09 -12.49 -16.37
CA LEU A 396 4.43 -11.94 -16.14
C LEU A 396 4.77 -10.76 -17.05
N ALA A 397 4.45 -10.85 -18.34
CA ALA A 397 4.71 -9.79 -19.31
C ALA A 397 3.91 -8.52 -18.99
N SER A 398 2.67 -8.67 -18.52
CA SER A 398 1.80 -7.55 -18.11
C SER A 398 2.07 -7.05 -16.67
N THR A 399 2.75 -7.83 -15.84
CA THR A 399 3.08 -7.44 -14.47
C THR A 399 4.10 -6.30 -14.40
N LYS A 400 4.00 -5.48 -13.34
CA LYS A 400 4.92 -4.35 -13.11
C LYS A 400 6.29 -4.86 -12.64
N SER A 401 7.33 -4.03 -12.78
CA SER A 401 8.70 -4.33 -12.31
C SER A 401 8.75 -4.89 -10.87
N ASN A 402 7.95 -4.34 -9.96
CA ASN A 402 7.87 -4.81 -8.58
C ASN A 402 7.28 -6.22 -8.47
N ASP A 403 6.28 -6.55 -9.30
CA ASP A 403 5.64 -7.86 -9.31
C ASP A 403 6.60 -8.93 -9.89
N ARG A 404 7.43 -8.58 -10.89
CA ARG A 404 8.54 -9.42 -11.36
C ARG A 404 9.60 -9.68 -10.28
N GLN A 405 10.00 -8.65 -9.53
CA GLN A 405 10.94 -8.81 -8.42
C GLN A 405 10.37 -9.70 -7.30
N ARG A 406 9.05 -9.69 -7.11
CA ARG A 406 8.39 -10.54 -6.11
C ARG A 406 8.42 -11.98 -6.54
N LEU A 407 8.08 -12.28 -7.79
CA LEU A 407 8.16 -13.63 -8.33
C LEU A 407 9.53 -14.28 -8.09
N ALA A 408 10.61 -13.53 -8.32
CA ALA A 408 11.98 -14.00 -8.10
C ALA A 408 12.36 -14.21 -6.63
N LYS A 409 11.67 -13.57 -5.68
CA LYS A 409 12.08 -13.52 -4.26
C LYS A 409 11.06 -14.13 -3.29
N ARG A 410 9.84 -14.43 -3.74
CA ARG A 410 8.69 -14.80 -2.90
C ARG A 410 8.05 -16.08 -3.44
N PRO A 411 8.42 -17.26 -2.88
CA PRO A 411 7.94 -18.56 -3.35
C PRO A 411 6.42 -18.68 -3.41
N VAL A 412 5.70 -18.17 -2.40
CA VAL A 412 4.22 -18.18 -2.35
C VAL A 412 3.60 -17.41 -3.52
N TYR A 413 4.22 -16.29 -3.93
CA TYR A 413 3.77 -15.54 -5.11
C TYR A 413 4.01 -16.33 -6.41
N GLY A 414 5.14 -17.05 -6.48
CA GLY A 414 5.42 -17.99 -7.57
C GLY A 414 4.36 -19.08 -7.70
N GLN A 415 4.05 -19.77 -6.60
CA GLN A 415 3.03 -20.83 -6.56
C GLN A 415 1.65 -20.32 -7.01
N TRP A 416 1.27 -19.10 -6.62
CA TRP A 416 0.00 -18.49 -7.05
C TRP A 416 -0.11 -18.35 -8.58
N ILE A 417 0.97 -17.92 -9.23
CA ILE A 417 1.00 -17.62 -10.66
C ILE A 417 1.25 -18.88 -11.51
N HIS A 418 2.19 -19.72 -11.10
CA HIS A 418 2.65 -20.87 -11.89
C HIS A 418 1.92 -22.17 -11.59
N GLU A 419 1.25 -22.28 -10.44
CA GLU A 419 0.59 -23.53 -10.02
C GLU A 419 -0.91 -23.33 -9.82
N PHE A 420 -1.33 -22.45 -8.91
CA PHE A 420 -2.73 -22.33 -8.50
C PHE A 420 -3.66 -21.80 -9.60
N LYS A 421 -3.31 -20.69 -10.26
CA LYS A 421 -4.13 -20.14 -11.36
C LYS A 421 -4.22 -21.08 -12.57
N PRO A 422 -3.10 -21.70 -13.05
CA PRO A 422 -3.17 -22.74 -14.07
C PRO A 422 -4.04 -23.93 -13.67
N LEU A 423 -3.98 -24.38 -12.41
CA LEU A 423 -4.83 -25.46 -11.90
C LEU A 423 -6.32 -25.08 -11.90
N CYS A 424 -6.66 -23.86 -11.47
CA CYS A 424 -8.03 -23.35 -11.58
C CYS A 424 -8.52 -23.40 -13.03
N ARG A 425 -7.64 -23.04 -13.98
CA ARG A 425 -7.97 -23.05 -15.40
C ARG A 425 -8.20 -24.46 -15.94
N SER A 426 -7.32 -25.42 -15.62
CA SER A 426 -7.45 -26.80 -16.08
C SER A 426 -8.71 -27.49 -15.52
N GLN A 427 -9.15 -27.08 -14.32
CA GLN A 427 -10.39 -27.55 -13.68
C GLN A 427 -11.64 -26.76 -14.12
N GLY A 428 -11.51 -25.74 -14.97
CA GLY A 428 -12.62 -24.89 -15.39
C GLY A 428 -13.19 -23.98 -14.30
N LEU A 429 -12.48 -23.82 -13.18
CA LEU A 429 -12.87 -22.97 -12.06
C LEU A 429 -12.60 -21.48 -12.36
N PHE A 430 -13.42 -20.60 -11.82
CA PHE A 430 -13.26 -19.14 -11.88
C PHE A 430 -13.11 -18.56 -13.30
N SER A 431 -13.72 -19.21 -14.29
CA SER A 431 -13.58 -18.87 -15.72
C SER A 431 -14.31 -17.59 -16.15
N LYS A 432 -15.22 -17.07 -15.32
CA LYS A 432 -16.05 -15.90 -15.61
C LYS A 432 -15.78 -14.79 -14.61
N ALA A 433 -15.55 -13.57 -15.11
CA ALA A 433 -15.56 -12.37 -14.28
C ALA A 433 -16.98 -12.13 -13.73
N LEU A 434 -17.13 -12.12 -12.41
CA LEU A 434 -18.42 -11.92 -11.74
C LEU A 434 -18.80 -10.44 -11.56
N THR A 435 -17.84 -9.54 -11.78
CA THR A 435 -18.02 -8.10 -11.58
C THR A 435 -17.18 -7.32 -12.58
N THR A 436 -17.52 -6.05 -12.78
CA THR A 436 -16.76 -5.09 -13.60
C THR A 436 -16.19 -3.97 -12.74
N ARG A 437 -15.31 -3.15 -13.31
CA ARG A 437 -14.79 -1.97 -12.60
C ARG A 437 -15.90 -0.97 -12.29
N GLU A 438 -16.88 -0.85 -13.18
CA GLU A 438 -18.07 -0.02 -13.04
C GLU A 438 -18.96 -0.53 -11.90
N ASP A 439 -19.18 -1.84 -11.80
CA ASP A 439 -19.96 -2.44 -10.70
C ASP A 439 -19.29 -2.20 -9.35
N VAL A 440 -17.96 -2.39 -9.27
CA VAL A 440 -17.18 -2.11 -8.05
C VAL A 440 -17.27 -0.63 -7.67
N ARG A 441 -17.24 0.29 -8.64
CA ARG A 441 -17.44 1.72 -8.39
C ARG A 441 -18.85 2.01 -7.86
N ASN A 442 -19.88 1.45 -8.48
CA ASN A 442 -21.27 1.65 -8.06
C ASN A 442 -21.49 1.09 -6.64
N LYS A 443 -20.95 -0.10 -6.35
CA LYS A 443 -20.92 -0.68 -4.99
C LYS A 443 -20.21 0.26 -4.01
N ALA A 444 -19.08 0.86 -4.39
CA ALA A 444 -18.37 1.82 -3.54
C ALA A 444 -19.20 3.09 -3.26
N PHE A 445 -19.96 3.58 -4.25
CA PHE A 445 -20.88 4.71 -4.08
C PHE A 445 -22.00 4.36 -3.11
N GLU A 446 -22.58 3.17 -3.24
CA GLU A 446 -23.65 2.69 -2.37
C GLU A 446 -23.17 2.45 -0.94
N THR A 447 -22.02 1.79 -0.75
CA THR A 447 -21.48 1.42 0.57
C THR A 447 -20.88 2.61 1.31
N PHE A 448 -20.06 3.43 0.65
CA PHE A 448 -19.25 4.47 1.31
C PHE A 448 -19.72 5.90 1.04
N LYS A 449 -20.76 6.09 0.20
CA LYS A 449 -21.36 7.40 -0.12
C LYS A 449 -20.38 8.44 -0.70
N ILE A 450 -19.38 7.96 -1.46
CA ILE A 450 -18.30 8.78 -2.05
C ILE A 450 -18.60 9.35 -3.45
N GLU A 451 -19.81 9.15 -3.99
CA GLU A 451 -20.17 9.53 -5.36
C GLU A 451 -19.95 11.02 -5.67
N THR A 452 -20.39 11.90 -4.76
CA THR A 452 -20.24 13.36 -4.93
C THR A 452 -18.77 13.77 -4.98
N GLU A 453 -17.95 13.24 -4.07
CA GLU A 453 -16.50 13.49 -4.03
C GLU A 453 -15.81 12.96 -5.29
N PHE A 454 -16.19 11.77 -5.75
CA PHE A 454 -15.66 11.15 -6.96
C PHE A 454 -15.90 12.03 -8.19
N HIS A 455 -17.16 12.42 -8.43
CA HIS A 455 -17.50 13.25 -9.57
C HIS A 455 -16.92 14.66 -9.47
N GLN A 456 -16.80 15.22 -8.26
CA GLN A 456 -16.16 16.52 -8.05
C GLN A 456 -14.67 16.48 -8.42
N ARG A 457 -13.92 15.49 -7.92
CA ARG A 457 -12.50 15.33 -8.26
C ARG A 457 -12.28 15.07 -9.75
N LEU A 458 -13.13 14.26 -10.37
CA LEU A 458 -13.08 14.03 -11.80
C LEU A 458 -13.32 15.34 -12.58
N ARG A 459 -14.35 16.12 -12.21
CA ARG A 459 -14.65 17.42 -12.85
C ARG A 459 -13.49 18.41 -12.72
N GLU A 460 -12.94 18.56 -11.52
CA GLU A 460 -11.80 19.47 -11.28
C GLU A 460 -10.58 19.08 -12.13
N PHE A 461 -10.27 17.79 -12.20
CA PHE A 461 -9.19 17.29 -13.02
C PHE A 461 -9.44 17.53 -14.52
N LEU A 462 -10.63 17.23 -15.01
CA LEU A 462 -10.99 17.48 -16.42
C LEU A 462 -10.94 18.98 -16.75
N PHE A 463 -11.40 19.83 -15.84
CA PHE A 463 -11.32 21.28 -15.99
C PHE A 463 -9.86 21.76 -16.06
N GLU A 464 -8.98 21.26 -15.18
CA GLU A 464 -7.55 21.58 -15.20
C GLU A 464 -6.89 21.13 -16.51
N LYS A 465 -7.20 19.91 -16.97
CA LYS A 465 -6.70 19.37 -18.25
C LYS A 465 -7.15 20.22 -19.43
N GLN A 466 -8.44 20.55 -19.52
CA GLN A 466 -8.99 21.42 -20.56
C GLN A 466 -8.38 22.81 -20.51
N LYS A 467 -8.23 23.40 -19.32
CA LYS A 467 -7.55 24.70 -19.15
C LYS A 467 -6.13 24.67 -19.71
N ASN A 468 -5.37 23.61 -19.44
CA ASN A 468 -4.02 23.44 -19.96
C ASN A 468 -3.98 23.27 -21.49
N GLU A 469 -4.94 22.54 -22.06
CA GLU A 469 -5.11 22.40 -23.50
C GLU A 469 -5.45 23.75 -24.16
N ILE A 470 -6.40 24.51 -23.59
CA ILE A 470 -6.73 25.87 -24.04
C ILE A 470 -5.51 26.78 -24.01
N ILE A 471 -4.72 26.75 -22.94
CA ILE A 471 -3.48 27.54 -22.84
C ILE A 471 -2.49 27.14 -23.94
N LYS A 472 -2.40 25.85 -24.27
CA LYS A 472 -1.54 25.36 -25.37
C LYS A 472 -2.05 25.88 -26.73
N GLU A 473 -3.34 25.80 -27.00
CA GLU A 473 -3.96 26.35 -28.21
C GLU A 473 -3.72 27.87 -28.34
N ILE A 474 -3.92 28.63 -27.27
CA ILE A 474 -3.63 30.08 -27.25
C ILE A 474 -2.16 30.37 -27.57
N ARG A 475 -1.23 29.57 -27.03
CA ARG A 475 0.21 29.71 -27.34
C ARG A 475 0.52 29.38 -28.80
N ASN A 476 -0.23 28.48 -29.44
CA ASN A 476 -0.07 28.16 -30.85
C ASN A 476 -0.60 29.29 -31.75
N ILE A 477 -1.69 29.95 -31.35
CA ILE A 477 -2.23 31.13 -32.06
C ILE A 477 -1.23 32.29 -32.05
N PHE A 478 -0.48 32.45 -30.96
CA PHE A 478 0.58 33.46 -30.82
C PHE A 478 1.96 32.80 -30.77
N PRO A 479 2.57 32.43 -31.92
CA PRO A 479 3.85 31.74 -31.96
C PRO A 479 4.99 32.60 -31.38
N THR A 480 6.09 31.94 -31.00
CA THR A 480 7.29 32.64 -30.51
C THR A 480 7.89 33.48 -31.65
N PRO A 481 8.33 34.74 -31.41
CA PRO A 481 8.96 35.55 -32.44
C PRO A 481 10.22 34.87 -33.00
N ALA A 482 10.42 34.94 -34.32
CA ALA A 482 11.57 34.32 -35.00
C ALA A 482 12.93 34.84 -34.50
N GLN A 483 12.97 36.07 -33.97
CA GLN A 483 14.15 36.66 -33.34
C GLN A 483 13.91 36.88 -31.84
N PRO A 484 14.41 36.00 -30.96
CA PRO A 484 14.18 36.08 -29.51
C PRO A 484 14.88 37.26 -28.81
N THR A 485 15.69 38.04 -29.54
CA THR A 485 16.38 39.25 -29.04
C THR A 485 15.46 40.47 -28.95
N ASN A 486 14.31 40.48 -29.64
CA ASN A 486 13.35 41.58 -29.58
C ASN A 486 12.49 41.50 -28.30
N LYS A 487 13.00 42.11 -27.23
CA LYS A 487 12.34 42.17 -25.91
C LYS A 487 10.90 42.70 -25.99
N LYS A 488 10.62 43.68 -26.86
CA LYS A 488 9.28 44.27 -27.02
C LYS A 488 8.30 43.28 -27.65
N ALA A 489 8.70 42.54 -28.68
CA ALA A 489 7.87 41.51 -29.31
C ALA A 489 7.54 40.36 -28.34
N VAL A 490 8.52 39.94 -27.54
CA VAL A 490 8.34 38.91 -26.50
C VAL A 490 7.36 39.39 -25.40
N GLN A 491 7.49 40.65 -24.96
CA GLN A 491 6.57 41.26 -24.00
C GLN A 491 5.14 41.34 -24.54
N MET A 492 4.97 41.84 -25.77
CA MET A 492 3.63 41.95 -26.39
C MET A 492 2.96 40.58 -26.55
N ARG A 493 3.70 39.55 -26.99
CA ARG A 493 3.19 38.18 -27.03
C ARG A 493 2.69 37.69 -25.67
N THR A 494 3.45 37.96 -24.61
CA THR A 494 3.07 37.57 -23.25
C THR A 494 1.76 38.23 -22.83
N LEU A 495 1.57 39.50 -23.20
CA LEU A 495 0.34 40.24 -22.92
C LEU A 495 -0.85 39.75 -23.77
N HIS A 496 -0.65 39.39 -25.04
CA HIS A 496 -1.68 38.78 -25.89
C HIS A 496 -2.16 37.45 -25.32
N ILE A 497 -1.24 36.58 -24.92
CA ILE A 497 -1.56 35.30 -24.27
C ILE A 497 -2.33 35.54 -22.96
N LYS A 498 -1.90 36.51 -22.15
CA LYS A 498 -2.59 36.87 -20.91
C LYS A 498 -4.02 37.33 -21.17
N ALA A 499 -4.21 38.29 -22.08
CA ALA A 499 -5.53 38.81 -22.42
C ALA A 499 -6.47 37.73 -22.96
N MET A 500 -5.98 36.87 -23.85
CA MET A 500 -6.75 35.76 -24.40
C MET A 500 -7.18 34.76 -23.31
N LYS A 501 -6.30 34.46 -22.35
CA LYS A 501 -6.65 33.62 -21.19
C LYS A 501 -7.72 34.27 -20.31
N GLU A 502 -7.58 35.55 -19.99
CA GLU A 502 -8.55 36.28 -19.18
C GLU A 502 -9.94 36.29 -19.82
N ILE A 503 -10.02 36.47 -21.14
CA ILE A 503 -11.29 36.46 -21.88
C ILE A 503 -11.91 35.05 -21.89
N ILE A 504 -11.15 34.02 -22.28
CA ILE A 504 -11.69 32.67 -22.53
C ILE A 504 -11.89 31.88 -21.24
N ILE A 505 -10.89 31.86 -20.37
CA ILE A 505 -10.85 31.00 -19.17
C ILE A 505 -11.51 31.72 -17.99
N GLU A 506 -11.11 32.97 -17.73
CA GLU A 506 -11.55 33.72 -16.54
C GLU A 506 -12.86 34.48 -16.77
N ARG A 507 -13.27 34.64 -18.03
CA ARG A 507 -14.51 35.34 -18.45
C ARG A 507 -14.59 36.76 -17.87
N VAL A 508 -13.51 37.52 -18.02
CA VAL A 508 -13.48 38.94 -17.61
C VAL A 508 -14.61 39.73 -18.27
N LYS A 509 -15.10 40.77 -17.58
CA LYS A 509 -16.17 41.64 -18.07
C LYS A 509 -15.73 42.38 -19.34
N ALA A 510 -16.72 42.74 -20.17
CA ALA A 510 -16.51 43.50 -21.41
C ALA A 510 -15.61 44.74 -21.23
N SER A 511 -15.71 45.42 -20.09
CA SER A 511 -14.95 46.63 -19.78
C SER A 511 -13.42 46.46 -19.79
N HIS A 512 -12.88 45.23 -19.69
CA HIS A 512 -11.43 45.01 -19.68
C HIS A 512 -10.78 45.12 -21.06
N TYR A 513 -11.38 44.47 -22.08
CA TYR A 513 -10.82 44.33 -23.43
C TYR A 513 -11.80 44.74 -24.55
N ASN A 514 -13.04 45.08 -24.20
CA ASN A 514 -14.18 45.24 -25.12
C ASN A 514 -14.51 43.97 -25.93
N ILE A 515 -14.21 42.80 -25.36
CA ILE A 515 -14.46 41.47 -25.94
C ILE A 515 -15.16 40.64 -24.85
N VAL A 516 -16.26 39.96 -25.22
CA VAL A 516 -17.04 39.12 -24.30
C VAL A 516 -17.05 37.69 -24.78
N ALA A 517 -16.73 36.76 -23.90
CA ALA A 517 -16.83 35.33 -24.17
C ALA A 517 -18.32 34.90 -24.28
N PRO A 518 -18.71 34.19 -25.36
CA PRO A 518 -20.05 33.64 -25.49
C PRO A 518 -20.43 32.71 -24.32
N LYS A 519 -21.71 32.73 -23.93
CA LYS A 519 -22.22 31.89 -22.83
C LYS A 519 -21.92 30.40 -23.06
N GLY A 520 -22.03 29.95 -24.32
CA GLY A 520 -21.84 28.57 -24.75
C GLY A 520 -20.41 28.02 -24.76
N LEU A 521 -19.39 28.79 -24.33
CA LEU A 521 -18.01 28.28 -24.17
C LEU A 521 -17.87 27.30 -23.01
N ARG A 522 -18.75 27.40 -22.00
CA ARG A 522 -18.81 26.48 -20.87
C ARG A 522 -20.13 25.72 -20.93
N LEU A 523 -20.06 24.43 -20.63
CA LEU A 523 -21.19 23.54 -20.47
C LEU A 523 -21.84 23.76 -19.08
N PRO A 524 -23.09 23.31 -18.86
CA PRO A 524 -23.76 23.42 -17.57
C PRO A 524 -22.98 22.77 -16.41
N ASN A 525 -22.20 21.73 -16.69
CA ASN A 525 -21.33 21.05 -15.72
C ASN A 525 -20.02 21.81 -15.39
N GLY A 526 -19.83 23.02 -15.92
CA GLY A 526 -18.67 23.87 -15.70
C GLY A 526 -17.46 23.61 -16.60
N LEU A 527 -17.44 22.49 -17.35
CA LEU A 527 -16.37 22.16 -18.31
C LEU A 527 -16.45 23.01 -19.57
N PHE A 528 -15.35 23.09 -20.32
CA PHE A 528 -15.27 23.82 -21.58
C PHE A 528 -15.85 23.00 -22.74
N ASN A 529 -16.62 23.66 -23.61
CA ASN A 529 -16.90 23.13 -24.94
C ASN A 529 -15.67 23.42 -25.83
N MET A 530 -14.79 22.43 -25.95
CA MET A 530 -13.47 22.61 -26.55
C MET A 530 -13.55 23.05 -28.02
N ASP A 531 -14.54 22.59 -28.79
CA ASP A 531 -14.70 22.99 -30.19
C ASP A 531 -15.08 24.46 -30.32
N ARG A 532 -16.05 24.91 -29.50
CA ARG A 532 -16.44 26.33 -29.43
C ARG A 532 -15.31 27.21 -28.93
N VAL A 533 -14.52 26.73 -27.97
CA VAL A 533 -13.35 27.47 -27.48
C VAL A 533 -12.31 27.63 -28.58
N ARG A 534 -11.96 26.54 -29.30
CA ARG A 534 -10.98 26.61 -30.41
C ARG A 534 -11.46 27.53 -31.53
N ALA A 535 -12.73 27.44 -31.92
CA ALA A 535 -13.32 28.32 -32.93
C ALA A 535 -13.26 29.79 -32.49
N PHE A 536 -13.76 30.09 -31.28
CA PHE A 536 -13.79 31.45 -30.74
C PHE A 536 -12.39 32.05 -30.60
N ALA A 537 -11.43 31.29 -30.06
CA ALA A 537 -10.05 31.74 -29.87
C ALA A 537 -9.39 32.20 -31.18
N ARG A 538 -9.66 31.49 -32.28
CA ARG A 538 -9.16 31.87 -33.62
C ARG A 538 -9.84 33.12 -34.13
N THR A 539 -11.16 33.27 -33.94
CA THR A 539 -11.89 34.43 -34.43
C THR A 539 -11.47 35.74 -33.74
N ILE A 540 -11.20 35.70 -32.43
CA ILE A 540 -10.88 36.93 -31.67
C ILE A 540 -9.38 37.27 -31.63
N ALA A 541 -8.52 36.49 -32.30
CA ALA A 541 -7.06 36.65 -32.19
C ALA A 541 -6.58 38.07 -32.55
N ASN A 542 -7.05 38.61 -33.68
CA ASN A 542 -6.69 39.95 -34.13
C ASN A 542 -7.28 41.05 -33.23
N ASP A 543 -8.51 40.85 -32.74
CA ASP A 543 -9.17 41.79 -31.83
C ASP A 543 -8.43 41.91 -30.50
N VAL A 544 -7.91 40.79 -29.99
CA VAL A 544 -7.08 40.75 -28.77
C VAL A 544 -5.78 41.53 -28.96
N VAL A 545 -5.11 41.38 -30.11
CA VAL A 545 -3.90 42.16 -30.43
C VAL A 545 -4.22 43.66 -30.39
N ALA A 546 -5.26 44.10 -31.11
CA ALA A 546 -5.66 45.50 -31.16
C ALA A 546 -6.09 46.05 -29.78
N ALA A 547 -6.74 45.23 -28.94
CA ALA A 547 -7.13 45.63 -27.58
C ALA A 547 -5.91 45.82 -26.65
N VAL A 548 -4.94 44.90 -26.72
CA VAL A 548 -3.72 44.98 -25.91
C VAL A 548 -2.84 46.15 -26.34
N GLU A 549 -2.68 46.41 -27.64
CA GLU A 549 -1.94 47.55 -28.15
C GLU A 549 -2.54 48.89 -27.71
N ARG A 550 -3.86 49.06 -27.82
CA ARG A 550 -4.57 50.26 -27.34
C ARG A 550 -4.29 50.54 -25.86
N ARG A 551 -4.27 49.50 -25.03
CA ARG A 551 -4.06 49.63 -23.58
C ARG A 551 -2.61 49.98 -23.21
N ASN A 552 -1.65 49.53 -24.01
CA ASN A 552 -0.22 49.71 -23.76
C ASN A 552 0.40 50.90 -24.51
N ASN A 553 -0.34 51.59 -25.39
CA ASN A 553 0.13 52.79 -26.07
C ASN A 553 -0.16 54.06 -25.25
N PRO A 554 0.86 54.77 -24.74
CA PRO A 554 0.66 55.97 -23.92
C PRO A 554 -0.03 57.14 -24.67
N ARG A 555 0.09 57.22 -26.00
CA ARG A 555 -0.60 58.25 -26.81
C ARG A 555 -2.13 58.06 -26.89
N ALA A 556 -2.63 56.88 -26.56
CA ALA A 556 -4.08 56.60 -26.54
C ALA A 556 -4.76 57.04 -25.23
N ARG A 557 -4.00 57.43 -24.19
CA ARG A 557 -4.56 57.90 -22.91
C ARG A 557 -5.02 59.36 -22.89
N GLY A 558 -4.74 60.13 -23.94
CA GLY A 558 -5.04 61.57 -24.03
C GLY A 558 -6.04 61.99 -25.11
N GLY A 559 -6.59 61.05 -25.89
CA GLY A 559 -7.71 61.33 -26.80
C GLY A 559 -9.05 61.16 -26.10
N PRO A 560 -10.13 61.87 -26.51
CA PRO A 560 -11.42 61.73 -25.86
C PRO A 560 -11.81 60.25 -25.84
N VAL A 561 -12.12 59.74 -24.66
CA VAL A 561 -12.88 58.49 -24.54
C VAL A 561 -14.10 58.71 -25.43
N PRO A 562 -14.29 57.93 -26.51
CA PRO A 562 -15.50 58.07 -27.29
C PRO A 562 -16.64 57.89 -26.30
N GLN A 563 -17.47 58.93 -26.13
CA GLN A 563 -18.75 58.78 -25.45
C GLN A 563 -19.34 57.47 -25.93
N ALA A 564 -19.82 56.66 -24.97
CA ALA A 564 -20.60 55.48 -25.26
C ALA A 564 -21.69 55.89 -26.25
N ARG A 565 -21.47 55.64 -27.54
CA ARG A 565 -22.49 55.84 -28.56
C ARG A 565 -23.60 54.86 -28.19
N PRO A 566 -24.84 55.30 -27.98
CA PRO A 566 -25.94 54.37 -27.79
C PRO A 566 -26.09 53.61 -29.11
N GLY A 567 -25.75 52.32 -29.09
CA GLY A 567 -25.77 51.46 -30.28
C GLY A 567 -24.42 50.87 -30.66
N ARG A 568 -23.97 49.88 -29.90
CA ARG A 568 -23.39 48.60 -30.35
C ARG A 568 -22.96 47.84 -29.12
N ASP A 569 -23.89 47.02 -28.65
CA ASP A 569 -23.69 46.05 -27.58
C ASP A 569 -22.37 45.31 -27.75
N ALA A 570 -21.74 44.98 -26.62
CA ALA A 570 -20.59 44.10 -26.57
C ALA A 570 -20.76 42.95 -27.58
N ARG A 571 -20.04 42.98 -28.71
CA ARG A 571 -20.23 41.99 -29.77
C ARG A 571 -19.90 40.62 -29.19
N ALA A 572 -20.93 39.81 -28.94
CA ALA A 572 -20.77 38.38 -28.77
C ALA A 572 -20.35 37.84 -30.14
N ILE A 573 -19.04 37.68 -30.36
CA ILE A 573 -18.52 37.03 -31.55
C ILE A 573 -18.83 35.54 -31.38
N THR A 574 -19.92 35.09 -32.00
CA THR A 574 -20.40 33.72 -31.86
C THR A 574 -19.96 32.94 -33.09
N PRO A 575 -19.12 31.89 -32.97
CA PRO A 575 -18.86 31.01 -34.10
C PRO A 575 -20.10 30.12 -34.32
N GLU A 576 -20.71 30.18 -35.50
CA GLU A 576 -21.69 29.17 -35.90
C GLU A 576 -20.96 27.85 -36.16
N ILE A 577 -21.21 26.84 -35.32
CA ILE A 577 -20.85 25.45 -35.61
C ILE A 577 -22.14 24.79 -36.09
N PRO A 578 -22.21 24.24 -37.32
CA PRO A 578 -23.38 23.52 -37.78
C PRO A 578 -23.67 22.36 -36.84
N LEU A 579 -24.87 22.32 -36.25
CA LEU A 579 -25.36 21.13 -35.58
C LEU A 579 -25.41 19.97 -36.60
N PRO A 580 -25.06 18.73 -36.22
CA PRO A 580 -25.26 17.59 -37.11
C PRO A 580 -26.74 17.52 -37.47
N ARG A 581 -27.04 17.61 -38.77
CA ARG A 581 -28.41 17.50 -39.30
C ARG A 581 -29.05 16.22 -38.75
N GLY A 582 -30.21 16.38 -38.12
CA GLY A 582 -31.01 15.27 -37.63
C GLY A 582 -31.28 14.26 -38.75
N GLY A 583 -31.08 12.98 -38.43
CA GLY A 583 -31.57 11.87 -39.24
C GLY A 583 -33.10 11.89 -39.34
N PRO A 584 -33.68 11.17 -40.31
CA PRO A 584 -35.07 11.34 -40.71
C PRO A 584 -36.03 10.95 -39.59
N VAL A 585 -36.98 11.84 -39.33
CA VAL A 585 -38.15 11.64 -38.48
C VAL A 585 -39.00 10.53 -39.10
N ILE A 586 -39.00 9.35 -38.49
CA ILE A 586 -40.04 8.34 -38.74
C ILE A 586 -41.33 8.87 -38.11
N ARG A 587 -42.29 9.28 -38.95
CA ARG A 587 -43.65 9.66 -38.54
C ARG A 587 -44.36 8.42 -38.00
N GLY A 588 -44.50 8.34 -36.67
CA GLY A 588 -45.43 7.45 -36.00
C GLY A 588 -46.87 7.91 -36.24
N ARG A 589 -47.70 6.99 -36.74
CA ARG A 589 -49.15 7.11 -36.97
C ARG A 589 -49.89 7.19 -35.62
N PRO A 590 -50.97 7.98 -35.45
CA PRO A 590 -51.72 8.02 -34.20
C PRO A 590 -52.64 6.79 -34.06
N PRO A 591 -53.04 6.42 -32.82
CA PRO A 591 -53.98 5.33 -32.60
C PRO A 591 -55.41 5.85 -32.83
N GLY A 592 -56.10 5.24 -33.79
CA GLY A 592 -57.56 5.31 -33.90
C GLY A 592 -58.13 4.07 -33.23
N GLY A 593 -59.01 4.26 -32.25
CA GLY A 593 -59.77 3.18 -31.63
C GLY A 593 -60.91 2.69 -32.52
N ALA A 594 -61.09 1.38 -32.51
CA ALA A 594 -62.35 0.64 -32.48
C ALA A 594 -62.01 -0.78 -32.03
#